data_AF-A0A6B2G806-F1
#
_entry.id   AF-A0A6B2G806-F1
#
_cell.length_a   1.000
_cell.length_b   1.000
_cell.length_c   1.000
_cell.angle_alpha   90.00
_cell.angle_beta   90.00
_cell.angle_gamma   90.00
#
_symmetry.space_group_name_H-M   'P 1'
#
loop_
_entity.id
_entity.type
_entity.pdbx_description
1 polymer ?
#
loop_
_entity_poly.entity_id
_entity_poly.type
_entity_poly.pdbx_seq_one_letter_code
_entity_poly.pdbx_strand_id
1 'polypeptide(L)'
;RIRIQFARALPDLCTEAFRFYFMIKKCVSTKSMEKCDIYIDGIESELESVYETIKMINKSFLTDSSSFVRKFYIKNSIVKVNTTLNEILPFNRERRDHLLSHTIDVLNNNPHWSMRVSFYEVLPQLLSIMGVSAIMHLMPLICQGLIDSCEWVVCSALQCLKHILISQHISTDFKISTIKSSIIFLIHPNPSIRYEYFSFLESCF
;
A
#
# COMPACT_ATOMS: atom_id res chain seq x y z
N ARG A 1 -23.04 1.27 -6.88
CA ARG A 1 -22.64 1.99 -8.11
C ARG A 1 -22.00 3.36 -7.79
N ILE A 2 -22.65 4.24 -7.01
CA ILE A 2 -22.11 5.55 -6.61
C ILE A 2 -20.77 5.42 -5.86
N ARG A 3 -20.69 4.56 -4.84
CA ARG A 3 -19.46 4.36 -4.05
C ARG A 3 -18.25 3.93 -4.88
N ILE A 4 -18.46 3.14 -5.93
CA ILE A 4 -17.40 2.72 -6.85
C ILE A 4 -16.95 3.87 -7.73
N GLN A 5 -17.89 4.68 -8.22
CA GLN A 5 -17.53 5.88 -8.98
C GLN A 5 -16.76 6.87 -8.10
N PHE A 6 -17.15 7.01 -6.83
CA PHE A 6 -16.40 7.81 -5.88
C PHE A 6 -14.99 7.24 -5.63
N ALA A 7 -14.86 5.94 -5.35
CA ALA A 7 -13.57 5.27 -5.21
C ALA A 7 -12.67 5.45 -6.45
N ARG A 8 -13.27 5.40 -7.65
CA ARG A 8 -12.57 5.61 -8.92
C ARG A 8 -12.07 7.04 -9.09
N ALA A 9 -12.87 8.03 -8.71
CA ALA A 9 -12.56 9.45 -8.87
C ALA A 9 -11.67 10.01 -7.73
N LEU A 10 -11.60 9.33 -6.58
CA LEU A 10 -10.84 9.79 -5.42
C LEU A 10 -9.36 10.10 -5.70
N PRO A 11 -8.59 9.28 -6.44
CA PRO A 11 -7.20 9.61 -6.80
C PRO A 11 -7.08 10.93 -7.57
N ASP A 12 -7.98 11.18 -8.51
CA ASP A 12 -7.98 12.40 -9.32
C ASP A 12 -8.35 13.61 -8.46
N LEU A 13 -9.34 13.46 -7.58
CA LEU A 13 -9.73 14.50 -6.62
C LEU A 13 -8.57 14.86 -5.68
N CYS A 14 -7.83 13.86 -5.18
CA CYS A 14 -6.63 14.10 -4.39
C CYS A 14 -5.62 14.91 -5.20
N THR A 15 -5.34 14.48 -6.43
CA THR A 15 -4.39 15.15 -7.33
C THR A 15 -4.76 16.62 -7.56
N GLU A 16 -6.03 16.93 -7.85
CA GLU A 16 -6.47 18.32 -8.04
C GLU A 16 -6.40 19.14 -6.75
N ALA A 17 -6.88 18.60 -5.62
CA ALA A 17 -6.79 19.27 -4.32
C ALA A 17 -5.34 19.68 -4.00
N PHE A 18 -4.40 18.80 -4.34
CA PHE A 18 -3.00 19.02 -4.07
C PHE A 18 -2.27 19.90 -5.08
N ARG A 19 -2.73 19.95 -6.34
CA ARG A 19 -2.28 20.98 -7.28
C ARG A 19 -2.59 22.38 -6.76
N PHE A 20 -3.78 22.59 -6.19
CA PHE A 20 -4.11 23.87 -5.56
C PHE A 20 -3.17 24.19 -4.39
N TYR A 21 -2.87 23.22 -3.53
CA TYR A 21 -1.88 23.39 -2.46
C TYR A 21 -0.52 23.87 -2.98
N PHE A 22 0.03 23.22 -4.01
CA PHE A 22 1.31 23.61 -4.60
C PHE A 22 1.27 25.01 -5.23
N MET A 23 0.18 25.35 -5.91
CA MET A 23 0.01 26.69 -6.49
C MET A 23 0.05 27.76 -5.40
N ILE A 24 -0.68 27.56 -4.30
CA ILE A 24 -0.71 28.50 -3.17
C ILE A 24 0.68 28.60 -2.54
N LYS A 25 1.33 27.48 -2.23
CA LYS A 25 2.68 27.46 -1.65
C LYS A 25 3.70 28.21 -2.51
N LYS A 26 3.63 28.02 -3.83
CA LYS A 26 4.48 28.75 -4.80
C LYS A 26 4.20 30.25 -4.78
N CYS A 27 2.93 30.66 -4.81
CA CYS A 27 2.54 32.08 -4.73
C CYS A 27 3.02 32.76 -3.45
N VAL A 28 2.97 32.05 -2.32
CA VAL A 28 3.49 32.54 -1.03
C VAL A 28 5.01 32.69 -1.08
N SER A 29 5.74 31.70 -1.60
CA SER A 29 7.21 31.76 -1.70
C SER A 29 7.74 32.90 -2.58
N THR A 30 6.96 33.35 -3.57
CA THR A 30 7.33 34.45 -4.47
C THR A 30 7.10 35.85 -3.89
N LYS A 31 6.30 35.98 -2.82
CA LYS A 31 5.99 37.27 -2.18
C LYS A 31 6.80 37.38 -0.89
N SER A 32 7.90 38.13 -0.92
CA SER A 32 8.71 38.46 0.27
C SER A 32 7.93 39.36 1.24
N MET A 33 7.16 38.80 2.18
CA MET A 33 6.43 39.58 3.19
C MET A 33 6.37 38.83 4.54
N GLU A 34 6.56 39.56 5.65
CA GLU A 34 6.47 39.07 7.05
C GLU A 34 5.10 38.48 7.42
N LYS A 35 4.04 38.69 6.62
CA LYS A 35 2.75 38.01 6.80
C LYS A 35 2.74 36.56 6.29
N CYS A 36 3.78 36.12 5.57
CA CYS A 36 3.82 34.80 4.94
C CYS A 36 3.74 33.65 5.94
N ASP A 37 4.34 33.77 7.13
CA ASP A 37 4.38 32.65 8.09
C ASP A 37 2.98 32.26 8.58
N ILE A 38 2.12 33.24 8.90
CA ILE A 38 0.71 32.99 9.30
C ILE A 38 -0.08 32.31 8.16
N TYR A 39 0.19 32.68 6.90
CA TYR A 39 -0.46 32.03 5.75
C TYR A 39 0.06 30.61 5.53
N ILE A 40 1.37 30.37 5.72
CA ILE A 40 1.98 29.04 5.60
C ILE A 40 1.39 28.12 6.66
N ASP A 41 1.32 28.56 7.91
CA ASP A 41 0.75 27.79 9.02
C ASP A 41 -0.72 27.41 8.73
N GLY A 42 -1.51 28.35 8.21
CA GLY A 42 -2.90 28.08 7.80
C GLY A 42 -3.00 27.06 6.67
N ILE A 43 -2.10 27.13 5.68
CA ILE A 43 -2.05 26.18 4.55
C ILE A 43 -1.63 24.78 5.02
N GLU A 44 -0.68 24.68 5.93
CA GLU A 44 -0.23 23.40 6.51
C GLU A 44 -1.32 22.78 7.38
N SER A 45 -2.04 23.58 8.17
CA SER A 45 -3.20 23.12 8.93
C SER A 45 -4.33 22.59 8.03
N GLU A 46 -4.61 23.27 6.91
CA GLU A 46 -5.61 22.82 5.94
C GLU A 46 -5.17 21.51 5.26
N LEU A 47 -3.88 21.36 4.94
CA LEU A 47 -3.33 20.13 4.39
C LEU A 47 -3.50 18.95 5.34
N GLU A 48 -3.28 19.15 6.64
CA GLU A 48 -3.50 18.10 7.66
C GLU A 48 -4.99 17.74 7.77
N SER A 49 -5.89 18.72 7.68
CA SER A 49 -7.35 18.49 7.65
C SER A 49 -7.77 17.64 6.42
N VAL A 50 -7.18 17.92 5.25
CA VAL A 50 -7.39 17.12 4.03
C VAL A 50 -6.85 15.70 4.23
N TYR A 51 -5.68 15.53 4.85
CA TYR A 51 -5.13 14.23 5.17
C TYR A 51 -6.08 13.41 6.06
N GLU A 52 -6.56 13.99 7.17
CA GLU A 52 -7.52 13.32 8.07
C GLU A 52 -8.84 12.98 7.37
N THR A 53 -9.29 13.82 6.44
CA THR A 53 -10.47 13.52 5.61
C THR A 53 -10.23 12.31 4.71
N ILE A 54 -9.10 12.27 3.99
CA ILE A 54 -8.76 11.13 3.12
C ILE A 54 -8.57 9.86 3.93
N LYS A 55 -7.97 9.97 5.12
CA LYS A 55 -7.80 8.89 6.08
C LYS A 55 -9.14 8.27 6.49
N MET A 56 -10.14 9.10 6.83
CA MET A 56 -11.50 8.63 7.11
C MET A 56 -12.16 7.99 5.90
N ILE A 57 -11.98 8.56 4.70
CA ILE A 57 -12.50 8.01 3.45
C ILE A 57 -11.90 6.62 3.18
N ASN A 58 -10.58 6.47 3.31
CA ASN A 58 -9.87 5.21 3.16
C ASN A 58 -10.45 4.15 4.12
N LYS A 59 -10.58 4.50 5.41
CA LYS A 59 -11.20 3.61 6.41
C LYS A 59 -12.61 3.19 6.00
N SER A 60 -13.43 4.12 5.54
CA SER A 60 -14.81 3.84 5.11
C SER A 60 -14.87 2.86 3.94
N PHE A 61 -13.95 2.97 2.97
CA PHE A 61 -13.89 2.06 1.84
C PHE A 61 -13.35 0.70 2.21
N LEU A 62 -12.40 0.60 3.15
CA LEU A 62 -11.84 -0.66 3.62
C LEU A 62 -12.80 -1.44 4.52
N THR A 63 -13.71 -0.74 5.18
CA THR A 63 -14.76 -1.31 6.03
C THR A 63 -16.13 -1.36 5.36
N ASP A 64 -16.22 -1.11 4.04
CA ASP A 64 -17.49 -1.10 3.32
C ASP A 64 -18.19 -2.46 3.42
N SER A 65 -19.49 -2.43 3.70
CA SER A 65 -20.40 -3.58 3.70
C SER A 65 -20.27 -4.50 2.47
N SER A 66 -19.94 -3.93 1.30
CA SER A 66 -19.80 -4.64 0.05
C SER A 66 -18.35 -5.04 -0.19
N SER A 67 -18.08 -6.35 -0.19
CA SER A 67 -16.78 -6.92 -0.60
C SER A 67 -16.34 -6.45 -1.98
N PHE A 68 -17.27 -6.22 -2.90
CA PHE A 68 -16.98 -5.72 -4.24
C PHE A 68 -16.43 -4.29 -4.22
N VAL A 69 -16.99 -3.40 -3.40
CA VAL A 69 -16.48 -2.02 -3.23
C VAL A 69 -15.10 -2.04 -2.59
N ARG A 70 -14.93 -2.82 -1.50
CA ARG A 70 -13.63 -2.98 -0.84
C ARG A 70 -12.56 -3.46 -1.80
N LYS A 71 -12.84 -4.54 -2.54
CA LYS A 71 -11.91 -5.11 -3.54
C LYS A 71 -11.58 -4.11 -4.64
N PHE A 72 -12.59 -3.41 -5.16
CA PHE A 72 -12.37 -2.39 -6.18
C PHE A 72 -11.44 -1.29 -5.68
N TYR A 73 -11.69 -0.78 -4.48
CA TYR A 73 -10.88 0.28 -3.88
C TYR A 73 -9.43 -0.18 -3.63
N ILE A 74 -9.23 -1.38 -3.08
CA ILE A 74 -7.90 -1.97 -2.88
C ILE A 74 -7.15 -2.08 -4.21
N LYS A 75 -7.75 -2.67 -5.24
CA LYS A 75 -7.04 -2.91 -6.51
C LYS A 75 -6.76 -1.64 -7.31
N ASN A 76 -7.59 -0.60 -7.19
CA ASN A 76 -7.58 0.51 -8.16
C ASN A 76 -7.24 1.88 -7.56
N SER A 77 -7.46 2.06 -6.26
CA SER A 77 -7.51 3.40 -5.66
C SER A 77 -6.54 3.60 -4.51
N ILE A 78 -6.43 2.63 -3.58
CA ILE A 78 -5.65 2.82 -2.34
C ILE A 78 -4.19 3.21 -2.62
N VAL A 79 -3.53 2.54 -3.56
CA VAL A 79 -2.13 2.81 -3.90
C VAL A 79 -2.00 4.22 -4.46
N LYS A 80 -2.81 4.59 -5.45
CA LYS A 80 -2.75 5.92 -6.09
C LYS A 80 -2.98 7.04 -5.09
N VAL A 81 -4.01 6.91 -4.25
CA VAL A 81 -4.34 7.90 -3.21
C VAL A 81 -3.16 8.09 -2.27
N ASN A 82 -2.56 6.99 -1.78
CA ASN A 82 -1.44 7.07 -0.83
C ASN A 82 -0.12 7.50 -1.50
N THR A 83 0.10 7.18 -2.78
CA THR A 83 1.24 7.69 -3.56
C THR A 83 1.16 9.20 -3.67
N THR A 84 0.03 9.73 -4.14
CA THR A 84 -0.17 11.17 -4.25
C THR A 84 0.01 11.83 -2.89
N LEU A 85 -0.64 11.31 -1.84
CA LEU A 85 -0.48 11.84 -0.48
C LEU A 85 0.98 11.93 -0.03
N ASN A 86 1.77 10.87 -0.25
CA ASN A 86 3.16 10.82 0.18
C ASN A 86 4.08 11.79 -0.59
N GLU A 87 3.74 12.17 -1.83
CA GLU A 87 4.49 13.16 -2.60
C GLU A 87 4.39 14.57 -2.02
N ILE A 88 3.28 14.90 -1.35
CA ILE A 88 3.00 16.25 -0.86
C ILE A 88 3.20 16.36 0.64
N LEU A 89 2.74 15.34 1.36
CA LEU A 89 2.85 15.20 2.79
C LEU A 89 3.61 13.89 3.09
N PRO A 90 4.96 13.94 3.05
CA PRO A 90 5.79 12.76 3.25
C PRO A 90 5.40 12.00 4.52
N PHE A 91 5.32 10.68 4.40
CA PHE A 91 4.85 9.85 5.48
C PHE A 91 5.88 9.81 6.61
N ASN A 92 5.54 10.46 7.73
CA ASN A 92 6.22 10.27 8.99
C ASN A 92 5.89 8.89 9.58
N ARG A 93 6.47 8.56 10.74
CA ARG A 93 6.23 7.28 11.41
C ARG A 93 4.75 7.01 11.65
N GLU A 94 4.02 7.99 12.17
CA GLU A 94 2.59 7.88 12.49
C GLU A 94 1.74 7.55 11.26
N ARG A 95 1.96 8.25 10.14
CA ARG A 95 1.22 8.02 8.89
C ARG A 95 1.53 6.65 8.28
N ARG A 96 2.79 6.18 8.40
CA ARG A 96 3.16 4.81 8.02
C ARG A 96 2.46 3.77 8.89
N ASP A 97 2.50 3.94 10.21
CA ASP A 97 1.85 3.05 11.17
C ASP A 97 0.33 3.00 10.92
N HIS A 98 -0.26 4.12 10.54
CA HIS A 98 -1.66 4.18 10.15
C HIS A 98 -1.96 3.40 8.87
N LEU A 99 -1.19 3.57 7.80
CA LEU A 99 -1.36 2.78 6.57
C LEU A 99 -1.09 1.29 6.82
N LEU A 100 -0.15 0.95 7.70
CA LEU A 100 0.11 -0.42 8.15
C LEU A 100 -1.10 -1.00 8.89
N SER A 101 -1.75 -0.23 9.78
CA SER A 101 -2.93 -0.71 10.50
C SER A 101 -4.08 -1.08 9.54
N HIS A 102 -4.34 -0.24 8.52
CA HIS A 102 -5.32 -0.55 7.47
C HIS A 102 -4.94 -1.78 6.66
N THR A 103 -3.65 -1.92 6.35
CA THR A 103 -3.09 -3.06 5.63
C THR A 103 -3.34 -4.37 6.42
N ILE A 104 -3.08 -4.34 7.73
CA ILE A 104 -3.34 -5.46 8.65
C ILE A 104 -4.84 -5.76 8.75
N ASP A 105 -5.66 -4.74 8.95
CA ASP A 105 -7.12 -4.88 9.08
C ASP A 105 -7.75 -5.48 7.81
N VAL A 106 -7.27 -5.07 6.64
CA VAL A 106 -7.69 -5.66 5.35
C VAL A 106 -7.33 -7.14 5.27
N LEU A 107 -6.15 -7.54 5.71
CA LEU A 107 -5.77 -8.95 5.65
C LEU A 107 -6.56 -9.80 6.65
N ASN A 108 -6.71 -9.31 7.89
CA ASN A 108 -7.25 -10.09 9.01
C ASN A 108 -8.78 -10.13 9.06
N ASN A 109 -9.47 -9.04 8.69
CA ASN A 109 -10.93 -8.95 8.82
C ASN A 109 -11.68 -9.39 7.55
N ASN A 110 -11.02 -10.10 6.63
CA ASN A 110 -11.60 -10.54 5.36
C ASN A 110 -11.58 -12.07 5.19
N PRO A 111 -12.72 -12.75 5.39
CA PRO A 111 -12.78 -14.21 5.31
C PRO A 111 -12.58 -14.73 3.89
N HIS A 112 -12.94 -13.95 2.87
CA HIS A 112 -12.90 -14.39 1.47
C HIS A 112 -11.49 -14.31 0.87
N TRP A 113 -11.00 -15.43 0.34
CA TRP A 113 -9.65 -15.55 -0.25
C TRP A 113 -9.34 -14.47 -1.27
N SER A 114 -10.32 -14.08 -2.09
CA SER A 114 -10.10 -13.12 -3.18
C SER A 114 -9.76 -11.71 -2.70
N MET A 115 -10.13 -11.36 -1.46
CA MET A 115 -9.74 -10.09 -0.85
C MET A 115 -8.27 -10.14 -0.41
N ARG A 116 -7.85 -11.26 0.18
CA ARG A 116 -6.45 -11.49 0.57
C ARG A 116 -5.53 -11.54 -0.64
N VAL A 117 -5.95 -12.16 -1.74
CA VAL A 117 -5.24 -12.07 -3.04
C VAL A 117 -5.07 -10.61 -3.46
N SER A 118 -6.16 -9.84 -3.49
CA SER A 118 -6.09 -8.43 -3.90
C SER A 118 -5.26 -7.54 -3.00
N PHE A 119 -5.13 -7.92 -1.74
CA PHE A 119 -4.19 -7.29 -0.83
C PHE A 119 -2.72 -7.57 -1.22
N TYR A 120 -2.33 -8.84 -1.43
CA TYR A 120 -0.96 -9.18 -1.82
C TYR A 120 -0.58 -8.63 -3.20
N GLU A 121 -1.54 -8.49 -4.12
CA GLU A 121 -1.34 -7.83 -5.41
C GLU A 121 -0.89 -6.36 -5.28
N VAL A 122 -1.32 -5.64 -4.24
CA VAL A 122 -1.00 -4.21 -4.06
C VAL A 122 0.07 -3.94 -2.99
N LEU A 123 0.35 -4.91 -2.13
CA LEU A 123 1.28 -4.76 -1.01
C LEU A 123 2.70 -4.29 -1.41
N PRO A 124 3.32 -4.74 -2.52
CA PRO A 124 4.64 -4.26 -2.93
C PRO A 124 4.65 -2.75 -3.23
N GLN A 125 3.55 -2.25 -3.79
CA GLN A 125 3.38 -0.83 -4.11
C GLN A 125 3.16 -0.02 -2.82
N LEU A 126 2.37 -0.54 -1.87
CA LEU A 126 2.23 0.07 -0.55
C LEU A 126 3.56 0.13 0.21
N LEU A 127 4.39 -0.93 0.13
CA LEU A 127 5.73 -0.93 0.71
C LEU A 127 6.62 0.16 0.08
N SER A 128 6.51 0.40 -1.22
CA SER A 128 7.28 1.48 -1.87
C SER A 128 6.91 2.87 -1.33
N ILE A 129 5.66 3.07 -0.90
CA ILE A 129 5.19 4.33 -0.29
C ILE A 129 5.67 4.43 1.16
N MET A 130 5.62 3.33 1.92
CA MET A 130 6.08 3.29 3.32
C MET A 130 7.61 3.35 3.46
N GLY A 131 8.33 2.95 2.41
CA GLY A 131 9.78 2.81 2.41
C GLY A 131 10.24 1.43 2.90
N VAL A 132 11.46 1.07 2.49
CA VAL A 132 12.06 -0.27 2.72
C VAL A 132 12.14 -0.64 4.20
N SER A 133 12.25 0.34 5.12
CA SER A 133 12.28 0.09 6.56
C SER A 133 11.00 -0.56 7.10
N ALA A 134 9.87 -0.46 6.39
CA ALA A 134 8.63 -1.12 6.76
C ALA A 134 8.64 -2.64 6.46
N ILE A 135 9.62 -3.17 5.72
CA ILE A 135 9.67 -4.58 5.32
C ILE A 135 9.61 -5.53 6.52
N MET A 136 10.30 -5.19 7.61
CA MET A 136 10.33 -6.01 8.83
C MET A 136 8.94 -6.15 9.47
N HIS A 137 8.11 -5.12 9.35
CA HIS A 137 6.73 -5.12 9.85
C HIS A 137 5.76 -5.84 8.91
N LEU A 138 6.08 -5.86 7.60
CA LEU A 138 5.27 -6.54 6.59
C LEU A 138 5.56 -8.04 6.47
N MET A 139 6.78 -8.48 6.80
CA MET A 139 7.15 -9.90 6.71
C MET A 139 6.18 -10.85 7.42
N PRO A 140 5.73 -10.59 8.66
CA PRO A 140 4.71 -11.41 9.30
C PRO A 140 3.42 -11.57 8.46
N LEU A 141 2.99 -10.51 7.77
CA LEU A 141 1.81 -10.52 6.91
C LEU A 141 2.05 -11.33 5.63
N ILE A 142 3.27 -11.31 5.09
CA ILE A 142 3.61 -12.15 3.93
C ILE A 142 3.67 -13.61 4.36
N CYS A 143 4.31 -13.92 5.48
CA CYS A 143 4.33 -15.27 6.04
C CYS A 143 2.91 -15.82 6.27
N GLN A 144 1.99 -14.98 6.76
CA GLN A 144 0.58 -15.34 6.89
C GLN A 144 -0.05 -15.78 5.57
N GLY A 145 0.31 -15.14 4.45
CA GLY A 145 -0.19 -15.49 3.11
C GLY A 145 0.45 -16.75 2.56
N LEU A 146 1.73 -16.98 2.86
CA LEU A 146 2.47 -18.17 2.45
C LEU A 146 1.96 -19.45 3.11
N ILE A 147 1.35 -19.36 4.30
CA ILE A 147 0.73 -20.49 5.01
C ILE A 147 -0.79 -20.51 4.88
N ASP A 148 -1.37 -19.73 3.96
CA ASP A 148 -2.81 -19.66 3.79
C ASP A 148 -3.38 -20.99 3.27
N SER A 149 -4.56 -21.36 3.77
CA SER A 149 -5.32 -22.52 3.32
C SER A 149 -5.68 -22.51 1.82
N CYS A 150 -5.76 -21.32 1.20
CA CYS A 150 -6.14 -21.14 -0.18
C CYS A 150 -4.91 -20.93 -1.07
N GLU A 151 -4.72 -21.84 -2.03
CA GLU A 151 -3.59 -21.81 -2.97
C GLU A 151 -3.43 -20.49 -3.74
N TRP A 152 -4.53 -19.83 -4.10
CA TRP A 152 -4.49 -18.53 -4.79
C TRP A 152 -3.86 -17.44 -3.93
N VAL A 153 -4.08 -17.50 -2.62
CA VAL A 153 -3.48 -16.56 -1.66
C VAL A 153 -1.99 -16.85 -1.52
N VAL A 154 -1.61 -18.13 -1.42
CA VAL A 154 -0.19 -18.55 -1.36
C VAL A 154 0.57 -18.11 -2.62
N CYS A 155 0.03 -18.36 -3.81
CA CYS A 155 0.62 -17.91 -5.07
C CYS A 155 0.75 -16.39 -5.12
N SER A 156 -0.28 -15.65 -4.70
CA SER A 156 -0.23 -14.18 -4.66
C SER A 156 0.78 -13.64 -3.64
N ALA A 157 0.94 -14.30 -2.49
CA ALA A 157 1.95 -13.96 -1.50
C ALA A 157 3.38 -14.25 -2.01
N LEU A 158 3.59 -15.34 -2.75
CA LEU A 158 4.86 -15.63 -3.43
C LEU A 158 5.18 -14.57 -4.49
N GLN A 159 4.19 -14.16 -5.30
CA GLN A 159 4.34 -13.05 -6.25
C GLN A 159 4.68 -11.74 -5.55
N CYS A 160 3.99 -11.43 -4.45
CA CYS A 160 4.27 -10.26 -3.63
C CYS A 160 5.72 -10.28 -3.14
N LEU A 161 6.17 -11.40 -2.57
CA LEU A 161 7.54 -11.57 -2.09
C LEU A 161 8.58 -11.43 -3.22
N LYS A 162 8.31 -12.03 -4.38
CA LYS A 162 9.11 -11.87 -5.61
C LYS A 162 9.31 -10.41 -5.95
N HIS A 163 8.21 -9.65 -6.05
CA HIS A 163 8.26 -8.22 -6.35
C HIS A 163 9.06 -7.45 -5.31
N ILE A 164 8.87 -7.72 -4.02
CA ILE A 164 9.59 -7.02 -2.95
C ILE A 164 11.10 -7.29 -3.03
N LEU A 165 11.52 -8.54 -3.23
CA LEU A 165 12.95 -8.88 -3.29
C LEU A 165 13.65 -8.32 -4.53
N ILE A 166 12.92 -8.16 -5.65
CA ILE A 166 13.48 -7.63 -6.90
C ILE A 166 13.47 -6.10 -6.91
N SER A 167 12.35 -5.49 -6.52
CA SER A 167 12.12 -4.06 -6.71
C SER A 167 12.68 -3.19 -5.60
N GLN A 168 12.86 -3.74 -4.40
CA GLN A 168 13.39 -3.00 -3.27
C GLN A 168 14.89 -3.25 -3.16
N HIS A 169 15.66 -2.25 -2.71
CA HIS A 169 17.09 -2.39 -2.42
C HIS A 169 17.32 -3.25 -1.16
N ILE A 170 16.96 -4.54 -1.26
CA ILE A 170 17.06 -5.54 -0.19
C ILE A 170 18.46 -6.14 -0.19
N SER A 171 19.04 -6.33 0.99
CA SER A 171 20.34 -6.95 1.14
C SER A 171 20.33 -8.39 0.64
N THR A 172 21.46 -8.81 0.06
CA THR A 172 21.65 -10.19 -0.41
C THR A 172 21.41 -11.22 0.70
N ASP A 173 21.84 -10.91 1.93
CA ASP A 173 21.63 -11.78 3.09
C ASP A 173 20.14 -12.01 3.40
N PHE A 174 19.33 -10.95 3.32
CA PHE A 174 17.89 -11.06 3.53
C PHE A 174 17.24 -11.88 2.40
N LYS A 175 17.66 -11.68 1.14
CA LYS A 175 17.17 -12.49 0.00
C LYS A 175 17.50 -13.97 0.20
N ILE A 176 18.75 -14.30 0.51
CA ILE A 176 19.20 -15.69 0.74
C ILE A 176 18.47 -16.32 1.91
N SER A 177 18.32 -15.61 3.03
CA SER A 177 17.57 -16.08 4.20
C SER A 177 16.12 -16.40 3.84
N THR A 178 15.47 -15.50 3.11
CA THR A 178 14.09 -15.66 2.65
C THR A 178 13.92 -16.88 1.73
N ILE A 179 14.84 -17.08 0.78
CA ILE A 179 14.84 -18.25 -0.12
C ILE A 179 15.03 -19.55 0.68
N LYS A 180 15.96 -19.58 1.63
CA LYS A 180 16.17 -20.76 2.50
C LYS A 180 14.92 -21.12 3.29
N SER A 181 14.22 -20.12 3.86
CA SER A 181 13.01 -20.33 4.63
C SER A 181 11.80 -20.78 3.79
N SER A 182 11.83 -20.57 2.48
CA SER A 182 10.71 -20.88 1.58
C SER A 182 10.94 -22.11 0.68
N ILE A 183 12.09 -22.79 0.80
CA ILE A 183 12.49 -23.92 -0.05
C ILE A 183 11.48 -25.08 -0.09
N ILE A 184 10.68 -25.23 0.97
CA ILE A 184 9.66 -26.28 1.07
C ILE A 184 8.60 -26.19 -0.03
N PHE A 185 8.40 -25.03 -0.65
CA PHE A 185 7.46 -24.87 -1.75
C PHE A 185 7.86 -25.62 -3.03
N LEU A 186 9.12 -26.03 -3.20
CA LEU A 186 9.57 -26.87 -4.33
C LEU A 186 8.87 -28.23 -4.37
N ILE A 187 8.55 -28.78 -3.20
CA ILE A 187 7.94 -30.10 -3.05
C ILE A 187 6.47 -30.03 -2.64
N HIS A 188 5.88 -28.83 -2.70
CA HIS A 188 4.49 -28.63 -2.30
C HIS A 188 3.54 -29.51 -3.15
N PRO A 189 2.49 -30.15 -2.58
CA PRO A 189 1.62 -31.05 -3.34
C PRO A 189 0.86 -30.33 -4.48
N ASN A 190 0.50 -29.07 -4.28
CA ASN A 190 -0.18 -28.26 -5.30
C ASN A 190 0.81 -27.81 -6.41
N PRO A 191 0.55 -28.14 -7.70
CA PRO A 191 1.41 -27.79 -8.82
C PRO A 191 1.49 -26.27 -9.09
N SER A 192 0.41 -25.52 -8.89
CA SER A 192 0.39 -24.06 -9.09
C SER A 192 1.34 -23.35 -8.12
N ILE A 193 1.38 -23.80 -6.85
CA ILE A 193 2.32 -23.28 -5.85
C ILE A 193 3.76 -23.61 -6.24
N ARG A 194 4.03 -24.85 -6.70
CA ARG A 194 5.37 -25.22 -7.18
C ARG A 194 5.80 -24.33 -8.35
N TYR A 195 4.93 -24.16 -9.35
CA TYR A 195 5.22 -23.33 -10.53
C TYR A 195 5.51 -21.87 -10.14
N GLU A 196 4.70 -21.29 -9.27
CA GLU A 196 4.94 -19.91 -8.80
C GLU A 196 6.24 -19.80 -8.00
N TYR A 197 6.57 -20.80 -7.18
CA TYR A 197 7.83 -20.81 -6.45
C TYR A 197 9.05 -20.95 -7.38
N PHE A 198 8.95 -21.74 -8.44
CA PHE A 198 9.99 -21.80 -9.48
C PHE A 198 10.19 -20.43 -10.14
N SER A 199 9.10 -19.73 -10.51
CA SER A 199 9.18 -18.36 -11.04
C SER A 199 9.81 -17.38 -10.05
N PHE A 200 9.49 -17.52 -8.76
CA PHE A 200 10.11 -16.74 -7.68
C PHE A 200 11.63 -16.95 -7.62
N LEU A 201 12.10 -18.20 -7.64
CA LEU A 201 13.53 -18.50 -7.63
C LEU A 201 14.24 -17.95 -8.87
N GLU A 202 13.69 -18.19 -10.06
CA GLU A 202 14.24 -17.70 -11.33
C GLU A 202 14.44 -16.18 -11.31
N SER A 203 13.54 -15.43 -10.67
CA SER A 203 13.64 -13.97 -10.63
C SER A 203 14.60 -13.45 -9.54
N CYS A 204 15.08 -14.31 -8.64
CA CYS A 204 16.01 -13.94 -7.57
C CYS A 204 17.49 -14.20 -7.92
N PHE A 205 17.76 -14.93 -9.01
CA PHE A 205 19.09 -15.25 -9.54
C PHE A 205 19.30 -14.58 -10.89
#